data_AF-A0A1C7PIX3-F1
#
_entry.id   AF-A0A1C7PIX3-F1
#
_cell.length_a   1.000
_cell.length_b   1.000
_cell.length_c   1.000
_cell.angle_alpha   90.00
_cell.angle_beta   90.00
_cell.angle_gamma   90.00
#
_symmetry.space_group_name_H-M   'P 1'
#
loop_
_entity.id
_entity.type
_entity.pdbx_description
1 polymer ?
#
loop_
_entity_poly.entity_id
_entity_poly.type
_entity_poly.pdbx_seq_one_letter_code
_entity_poly.pdbx_strand_id
1 'polypeptide(L)'
;MKTLYTLALAALLSSAPLMAVQQAATYEDAAKKAKDDGILIYMYGAGWDKIGEKMLTTLWKSREIDKIAGQAIMLTLPVYQNPTEAEKKTTAKILGNYKLPNGIASYPCILMLDRNGRPYATIQGNALTESPSQAVQTIRSNMDKLEQRTKLVQQAEKAQGLEKAKLLGKTCDLGIATPDKLLDMIKQADPDDKSGYVRRLQFSPWALGDQIKELDADEAVSRVRRMADDPAYTPHQKQEMYAVLTGKLRRNSPAYDMKKLRTLFEEMRDFDPESMYGVAAASSIDAWCTTFSLARGWSPRIFDDGGPVELEGSHPVKDKGTYIITFNYQRGMHALGVKSVAVYDGNTLVAQDKHTASAGRNAKDNTYTLKVPKPLKNPRIVCEFEQNGGKDTYGSLSIKKQ
;
A
#
# COMPACT_ATOMS: atom_id res chain seq x y z
N MET A 1 -6.56 -73.62 -7.93
CA MET A 1 -6.29 -72.19 -8.20
C MET A 1 -6.50 -71.41 -6.91
N LYS A 2 -5.45 -70.73 -6.43
CA LYS A 2 -5.38 -69.65 -5.41
C LYS A 2 -4.28 -69.93 -4.38
N THR A 3 -3.09 -69.46 -4.73
CA THR A 3 -1.94 -69.30 -3.84
C THR A 3 -2.09 -67.93 -3.17
N LEU A 4 -2.16 -67.91 -1.83
CA LEU A 4 -2.15 -66.69 -1.03
C LEU A 4 -0.70 -66.29 -0.74
N TYR A 5 -0.28 -65.12 -1.22
CA TYR A 5 0.95 -64.45 -0.79
C TYR A 5 0.60 -63.40 0.26
N THR A 6 1.09 -63.60 1.48
CA THR A 6 1.04 -62.64 2.58
C THR A 6 2.25 -61.73 2.45
N LEU A 7 2.06 -60.48 2.00
CA LEU A 7 3.12 -59.46 1.98
C LEU A 7 3.04 -58.66 3.30
N ALA A 8 4.01 -58.86 4.19
CA ALA A 8 4.18 -58.03 5.39
C ALA A 8 4.90 -56.73 5.00
N LEU A 9 4.17 -55.61 5.02
CA LEU A 9 4.73 -54.28 4.82
C LEU A 9 5.28 -53.75 6.15
N ALA A 10 6.58 -53.88 6.37
CA ALA A 10 7.26 -53.27 7.51
C ALA A 10 7.43 -51.76 7.25
N ALA A 11 6.58 -50.95 7.88
CA ALA A 11 6.71 -49.50 7.90
C ALA A 11 7.90 -49.10 8.79
N LEU A 12 9.06 -48.85 8.18
CA LEU A 12 10.17 -48.14 8.81
C LEU A 12 9.76 -46.69 9.05
N LEU A 13 9.21 -46.41 10.23
CA LEU A 13 9.12 -45.06 10.78
C LEU A 13 10.53 -44.54 11.04
N SER A 14 11.12 -43.88 10.05
CA SER A 14 12.32 -43.09 10.22
C SER A 14 11.99 -41.88 11.10
N SER A 15 12.08 -42.04 12.42
CA SER A 15 12.14 -40.94 13.36
C SER A 15 13.42 -40.16 13.11
N ALA A 16 13.38 -39.20 12.19
CA ALA A 16 14.44 -38.21 12.08
C ALA A 16 14.57 -37.54 13.47
N PRO A 17 15.76 -37.57 14.11
CA PRO A 17 15.93 -36.87 15.37
C PRO A 17 15.56 -35.41 15.16
N LEU A 18 14.70 -34.86 16.02
CA LEU A 18 14.53 -33.41 16.12
C LEU A 18 15.93 -32.85 16.42
N MET A 19 16.57 -32.29 15.39
CA MET A 19 17.83 -31.58 15.56
C MET A 19 17.58 -30.48 16.58
N ALA A 20 18.31 -30.51 17.70
CA ALA A 20 18.26 -29.45 18.68
C ALA A 20 18.70 -28.15 18.00
N VAL A 21 17.92 -27.09 18.21
CA VAL A 21 18.23 -25.77 17.67
C VAL A 21 19.56 -25.28 18.21
N GLN A 22 20.42 -24.81 17.32
CA GLN A 22 21.77 -24.42 17.68
C GLN A 22 21.78 -22.98 18.17
N GLN A 23 22.12 -22.80 19.44
CA GLN A 23 22.45 -21.49 19.97
C GLN A 23 23.95 -21.24 19.91
N ALA A 24 24.33 -20.01 19.58
CA ALA A 24 25.70 -19.53 19.63
C ALA A 24 25.86 -18.50 20.75
N ALA A 25 27.02 -18.51 21.41
CA ALA A 25 27.36 -17.51 22.42
C ALA A 25 27.96 -16.24 21.82
N THR A 26 28.51 -16.33 20.59
CA THR A 26 29.14 -15.22 19.87
C THR A 26 28.74 -15.25 18.41
N TYR A 27 28.83 -14.09 17.75
CA TYR A 27 28.63 -13.97 16.32
C TYR A 27 29.64 -14.79 15.53
N GLU A 28 30.91 -14.84 15.95
CA GLU A 28 31.94 -15.62 15.25
C GLU A 28 31.60 -17.12 15.24
N ASP A 29 31.12 -17.65 16.37
CA ASP A 29 30.64 -19.03 16.45
C ASP A 29 29.40 -19.25 15.58
N ALA A 30 28.46 -18.29 15.59
CA ALA A 30 27.28 -18.33 14.73
C ALA A 30 27.64 -18.35 13.24
N ALA A 31 28.55 -17.48 12.81
CA ALA A 31 29.00 -17.37 11.44
C ALA A 31 29.73 -18.62 10.94
N LYS A 32 30.50 -19.31 11.81
CA LYS A 32 31.16 -20.57 11.46
C LYS A 32 30.18 -21.73 11.28
N LYS A 33 29.06 -21.71 12.02
CA LYS A 33 28.04 -22.78 12.00
C LYS A 33 26.92 -22.54 11.00
N ALA A 34 26.74 -21.30 10.55
CA ALA A 34 25.65 -20.90 9.67
C ALA A 34 25.67 -21.70 8.36
N LYS A 35 24.50 -22.23 8.01
CA LYS A 35 24.22 -22.86 6.72
C LYS A 35 23.18 -22.02 5.98
N ASP A 36 22.46 -22.61 5.03
CA ASP A 36 21.51 -21.91 4.18
C ASP A 36 20.37 -21.21 4.96
N ASP A 37 20.01 -21.69 6.15
CA ASP A 37 19.03 -21.07 7.05
C ASP A 37 19.57 -19.81 7.77
N GLY A 38 20.88 -19.59 7.73
CA GLY A 38 21.52 -18.37 8.21
C GLY A 38 21.61 -18.22 9.73
N ILE A 39 21.51 -16.98 10.20
CA ILE A 39 21.64 -16.59 11.61
C ILE A 39 20.45 -15.71 11.99
N LEU A 40 19.86 -15.99 13.16
CA LEU A 40 18.83 -15.15 13.77
C LEU A 40 19.42 -14.50 15.03
N ILE A 41 19.46 -13.17 15.07
CA ILE A 41 19.96 -12.41 16.23
C ILE A 41 18.78 -11.72 16.93
N TYR A 42 18.45 -12.14 18.14
CA TYR A 42 17.48 -11.45 18.98
C TYR A 42 18.17 -10.40 19.84
N MET A 43 17.76 -9.16 19.67
CA MET A 43 18.28 -8.00 20.36
C MET A 43 17.19 -7.40 21.25
N TYR A 44 17.51 -7.14 22.51
CA TYR A 44 16.55 -6.58 23.47
C TYR A 44 17.22 -5.55 24.39
N GLY A 45 16.42 -4.61 24.89
CA GLY A 45 16.90 -3.58 25.81
C GLY A 45 17.10 -4.10 27.24
N ALA A 46 18.30 -4.59 27.54
CA ALA A 46 18.61 -5.13 28.86
C ALA A 46 18.58 -4.04 29.94
N GLY A 47 17.69 -4.21 30.91
CA GLY A 47 17.48 -3.31 32.04
C GLY A 47 16.55 -2.11 31.78
N TRP A 48 16.10 -1.90 30.54
CA TRP A 48 15.28 -0.72 30.18
C TRP A 48 14.09 -1.03 29.27
N ASP A 49 14.05 -2.19 28.62
CA ASP A 49 12.92 -2.69 27.83
C ASP A 49 12.36 -3.97 28.44
N LYS A 50 11.43 -3.80 29.38
CA LYS A 50 10.77 -4.92 30.06
C LYS A 50 9.99 -5.82 29.11
N ILE A 51 9.49 -5.26 27.99
CA ILE A 51 8.75 -6.03 27.00
C ILE A 51 9.72 -6.95 26.26
N GLY A 52 10.84 -6.43 25.76
CA GLY A 52 11.89 -7.23 25.14
C GLY A 52 12.50 -8.28 26.07
N GLU A 53 12.69 -7.97 27.34
CA GLU A 53 13.12 -8.97 28.33
C GLU A 53 12.10 -10.09 28.53
N LYS A 54 10.81 -9.75 28.64
CA LYS A 54 9.74 -10.74 28.73
C LYS A 54 9.70 -11.62 27.46
N MET A 55 9.87 -11.01 26.30
CA MET A 55 9.87 -11.70 25.02
C MET A 55 11.05 -12.67 24.84
N LEU A 56 12.16 -12.47 25.56
CA LEU A 56 13.25 -13.45 25.59
C LEU A 56 12.76 -14.83 26.05
N THR A 57 11.84 -14.89 27.00
CA THR A 57 11.30 -16.15 27.52
C THR A 57 10.02 -16.57 26.83
N THR A 58 9.12 -15.64 26.53
CA THR A 58 7.80 -15.97 25.98
C THR A 58 7.79 -16.20 24.47
N LEU A 59 8.75 -15.63 23.74
CA LEU A 59 8.88 -15.81 22.29
C LEU A 59 10.21 -16.48 21.94
N TRP A 60 11.34 -15.84 22.24
CA TRP A 60 12.64 -16.26 21.70
C TRP A 60 13.07 -17.65 22.14
N LYS A 61 12.78 -18.03 23.40
CA LYS A 61 13.04 -19.37 23.96
C LYS A 61 11.83 -20.32 23.85
N SER A 62 10.84 -19.99 23.03
CA SER A 62 9.65 -20.83 22.83
C SER A 62 9.95 -22.00 21.89
N ARG A 63 9.19 -23.09 22.04
CA ARG A 63 9.28 -24.25 21.14
C ARG A 63 8.85 -23.90 19.72
N GLU A 64 7.98 -22.91 19.58
CA GLU A 64 7.53 -22.39 18.29
C GLU A 64 8.68 -21.76 17.52
N ILE A 65 9.50 -20.92 18.17
CA ILE A 65 10.71 -20.36 17.57
C ILE A 65 11.70 -21.47 17.25
N ASP A 66 11.93 -22.41 18.17
CA ASP A 66 12.85 -23.51 17.91
C ASP A 66 12.45 -24.30 16.64
N LYS A 67 11.16 -24.60 16.51
CA LYS A 67 10.64 -25.34 15.35
C LYS A 67 10.82 -24.58 14.03
N ILE A 68 10.66 -23.25 14.02
CA ILE A 68 10.80 -22.48 12.77
C ILE A 68 12.24 -22.11 12.45
N ALA A 69 13.10 -21.98 13.46
CA ALA A 69 14.50 -21.65 13.26
C ALA A 69 15.22 -22.74 12.47
N GLY A 70 14.76 -23.99 12.53
CA GLY A 70 15.33 -25.07 11.71
C GLY A 70 16.82 -25.26 12.00
N GLN A 71 17.67 -25.07 11.00
CA GLN A 71 19.13 -25.09 11.16
C GLN A 71 19.75 -23.69 11.32
N ALA A 72 18.95 -22.63 11.40
CA ALA A 72 19.44 -21.29 11.65
C ALA A 72 20.12 -21.24 13.02
N ILE A 73 21.22 -20.51 13.09
CA ILE A 73 21.94 -20.33 14.35
C ILE A 73 21.31 -19.16 15.11
N MET A 74 20.87 -19.41 16.34
CA MET A 74 20.25 -18.40 17.18
C MET A 74 21.28 -17.73 18.08
N LEU A 75 21.30 -16.40 18.08
CA LEU A 75 22.17 -15.56 18.89
C LEU A 75 21.33 -14.57 19.70
N THR A 76 21.65 -14.41 20.99
CA THR A 76 20.99 -13.43 21.85
C THR A 76 21.96 -12.29 22.14
N LEU A 77 21.50 -11.04 21.99
CA LEU A 77 22.31 -9.84 22.17
C LEU A 77 21.60 -8.84 23.12
N PRO A 78 22.10 -8.67 24.35
CA PRO A 78 21.62 -7.59 25.22
C PRO A 78 22.13 -6.24 24.71
N VAL A 79 21.23 -5.25 24.66
CA VAL A 79 21.53 -3.86 24.32
C VAL A 79 21.22 -2.98 25.52
N TYR A 80 22.21 -2.24 25.99
CA TYR A 80 22.13 -1.40 27.18
C TYR A 80 22.02 0.07 26.78
N GLN A 81 21.11 0.82 27.43
CA GLN A 81 20.91 2.25 27.12
C GLN A 81 22.11 3.10 27.56
N ASN A 82 22.65 2.83 28.75
CA ASN A 82 23.81 3.51 29.32
C ASN A 82 24.79 2.44 29.87
N PRO A 83 25.54 1.74 28.99
CA PRO A 83 26.32 0.58 29.40
C PRO A 83 27.50 0.96 30.30
N THR A 84 27.65 0.21 31.39
CA THR A 84 28.88 0.11 32.16
C THR A 84 30.00 -0.50 31.32
N GLU A 85 31.26 -0.38 31.76
CA GLU A 85 32.40 -1.00 31.07
C GLU A 85 32.29 -2.54 30.98
N ALA A 86 31.68 -3.19 31.96
CA ALA A 86 31.44 -4.63 31.93
C ALA A 86 30.39 -5.01 30.87
N GLU A 87 29.34 -4.22 30.74
CA GLU A 87 28.29 -4.42 29.73
C GLU A 87 28.81 -4.15 28.32
N LYS A 88 29.61 -3.09 28.13
CA LYS A 88 30.32 -2.84 26.85
C LYS A 88 31.18 -4.03 26.46
N LYS A 89 31.97 -4.58 27.39
CA LYS A 89 32.79 -5.78 27.16
C LYS A 89 31.95 -7.00 26.83
N THR A 90 30.78 -7.15 27.46
CA THR A 90 29.84 -8.24 27.19
C THR A 90 29.29 -8.17 25.77
N THR A 91 28.73 -7.02 25.38
CA THR A 91 28.23 -6.79 24.01
C THR A 91 29.34 -6.94 22.98
N ALA A 92 30.54 -6.41 23.24
CA ALA A 92 31.70 -6.55 22.37
C ALA A 92 32.17 -8.00 22.22
N LYS A 93 32.14 -8.79 23.30
CA LYS A 93 32.46 -10.23 23.26
C LYS A 93 31.46 -11.00 22.40
N ILE A 94 30.16 -10.68 22.50
CA ILE A 94 29.12 -11.35 21.72
C ILE A 94 29.26 -11.01 20.23
N LEU A 95 29.42 -9.75 19.88
CA LEU A 95 29.51 -9.31 18.47
C LEU A 95 30.88 -9.56 17.83
N GLY A 96 31.95 -9.54 18.63
CA GLY A 96 33.32 -9.50 18.11
C GLY A 96 33.50 -8.31 17.17
N ASN A 97 33.94 -8.59 15.94
CA ASN A 97 34.14 -7.58 14.90
C ASN A 97 32.89 -7.29 14.05
N TYR A 98 31.78 -7.99 14.29
CA TYR A 98 30.57 -7.75 13.52
C TYR A 98 29.96 -6.40 13.86
N LYS A 99 29.72 -5.60 12.82
CA LYS A 99 29.04 -4.32 12.93
C LYS A 99 27.57 -4.52 12.61
N LEU A 100 26.71 -4.17 13.56
CA LEU A 100 25.27 -4.16 13.32
C LEU A 100 24.94 -3.21 12.15
N PRO A 101 23.98 -3.58 11.29
CA PRO A 101 23.61 -2.74 10.17
C PRO A 101 22.93 -1.45 10.62
N ASN A 102 23.10 -0.40 9.82
CA ASN A 102 22.26 0.80 9.93
C ASN A 102 20.80 0.41 9.63
N GLY A 103 19.85 0.85 10.45
CA GLY A 103 18.41 0.58 10.24
C GLY A 103 17.71 -0.20 11.36
N ILE A 104 18.45 -0.62 12.39
CA ILE A 104 17.84 -1.05 13.65
C ILE A 104 17.35 0.23 14.37
N ALA A 105 16.04 0.43 14.40
CA ALA A 105 15.40 1.65 14.89
C ALA A 105 14.73 1.48 16.25
N SER A 106 14.43 0.24 16.66
CA SER A 106 13.75 -0.04 17.92
C SER A 106 14.11 -1.41 18.48
N TYR A 107 13.85 -1.59 19.78
CA TYR A 107 13.96 -2.85 20.49
C TYR A 107 12.59 -3.20 21.10
N PRO A 108 12.24 -4.49 21.24
CA PRO A 108 13.02 -5.65 20.82
C PRO A 108 13.09 -5.80 19.29
N CYS A 109 14.11 -6.52 18.81
CA CYS A 109 14.38 -6.69 17.39
C CYS A 109 14.94 -8.09 17.09
N ILE A 110 14.52 -8.68 15.97
CA ILE A 110 15.14 -9.87 15.37
C ILE A 110 15.79 -9.45 14.06
N LEU A 111 17.11 -9.54 14.01
CA LEU A 111 17.90 -9.38 12.80
C LEU A 111 18.14 -10.74 12.16
N MET A 112 17.79 -10.87 10.89
CA MET A 112 17.91 -12.12 10.13
C MET A 112 19.02 -11.97 9.08
N LEU A 113 20.04 -12.83 9.19
CA LEU A 113 21.23 -12.81 8.34
C LEU A 113 21.29 -14.09 7.50
N ASP A 114 21.78 -13.98 6.27
CA ASP A 114 22.08 -15.16 5.47
C ASP A 114 23.35 -15.88 5.95
N ARG A 115 23.70 -16.99 5.31
CA ARG A 115 24.89 -17.79 5.64
C ARG A 115 26.22 -17.03 5.58
N ASN A 116 26.26 -15.89 4.88
CA ASN A 116 27.43 -15.05 4.74
C ASN A 116 27.41 -13.86 5.72
N GLY A 117 26.44 -13.83 6.64
CA GLY A 117 26.27 -12.73 7.59
C GLY A 117 25.64 -11.47 7.01
N ARG A 118 25.02 -11.55 5.81
CA ARG A 118 24.37 -10.38 5.20
C ARG A 118 22.94 -10.24 5.69
N PRO A 119 22.52 -9.05 6.16
CA PRO A 119 21.14 -8.84 6.61
C PRO A 119 20.17 -8.96 5.44
N TYR A 120 19.08 -9.71 5.63
CA TYR A 120 18.01 -9.81 4.64
C TYR A 120 16.65 -9.40 5.16
N ALA A 121 16.43 -9.46 6.48
CA ALA A 121 15.20 -8.99 7.09
C ALA A 121 15.45 -8.52 8.54
N THR A 122 14.57 -7.63 9.00
CA THR A 122 14.55 -7.12 10.36
C THR A 122 13.10 -7.05 10.83
N ILE A 123 12.81 -7.57 12.02
CA ILE A 123 11.50 -7.47 12.67
C ILE A 123 11.71 -6.70 13.97
N GLN A 124 11.07 -5.55 14.14
CA GLN A 124 11.36 -4.65 15.27
C GLN A 124 10.12 -3.91 15.76
N GLY A 125 10.13 -3.52 17.04
CA GLY A 125 9.07 -2.71 17.65
C GLY A 125 7.71 -3.43 17.66
N ASN A 126 6.64 -2.72 17.32
CA ASN A 126 5.26 -3.23 17.35
C ASN A 126 5.06 -4.50 16.51
N ALA A 127 5.75 -4.61 15.37
CA ALA A 127 5.67 -5.80 14.52
C ALA A 127 6.15 -7.08 15.25
N LEU A 128 6.95 -6.93 16.30
CA LEU A 128 7.39 -8.03 17.15
C LEU A 128 6.47 -8.19 18.38
N THR A 129 6.04 -7.08 18.99
CA THR A 129 5.41 -7.09 20.33
C THR A 129 3.89 -7.27 20.33
N GLU A 130 3.17 -6.90 19.27
CA GLU A 130 1.69 -6.92 19.26
C GLU A 130 1.12 -8.34 19.22
N SER A 131 1.80 -9.27 18.55
CA SER A 131 1.36 -10.67 18.47
C SER A 131 2.55 -11.63 18.29
N PRO A 132 2.93 -12.39 19.34
CA PRO A 132 3.97 -13.41 19.23
C PRO A 132 3.72 -14.42 18.10
N SER A 133 2.47 -14.79 17.85
CA SER A 133 2.10 -15.67 16.73
C SER A 133 2.36 -15.05 15.37
N GLN A 134 2.10 -13.74 15.20
CA GLN A 134 2.41 -13.04 13.95
C GLN A 134 3.92 -12.86 13.78
N ALA A 135 4.67 -12.65 14.87
CA ALA A 135 6.13 -12.62 14.83
C ALA A 135 6.70 -13.97 14.33
N VAL A 136 6.23 -15.11 14.86
CA VAL A 136 6.60 -16.46 14.39
C VAL A 136 6.28 -16.65 12.90
N GLN A 137 5.09 -16.23 12.46
CA GLN A 137 4.69 -16.29 11.04
C GLN A 137 5.59 -15.42 10.15
N THR A 138 5.96 -14.24 10.63
CA THR A 138 6.82 -13.29 9.91
C THR A 138 8.25 -13.82 9.78
N ILE A 139 8.82 -14.41 10.84
CA ILE A 139 10.13 -15.07 10.80
C ILE A 139 10.10 -16.21 9.78
N ARG A 140 9.10 -17.10 9.85
CA ARG A 140 8.95 -18.20 8.89
C ARG A 140 8.85 -17.68 7.45
N SER A 141 7.98 -16.71 7.20
CA SER A 141 7.81 -16.09 5.88
C SER A 141 9.13 -15.53 5.33
N ASN A 142 9.91 -14.86 6.18
CA ASN A 142 11.22 -14.32 5.78
C ASN A 142 12.25 -15.42 5.52
N MET A 143 12.25 -16.51 6.28
CA MET A 143 13.10 -17.68 6.02
C MET A 143 12.72 -18.38 4.70
N ASP A 144 11.43 -18.56 4.44
CA ASP A 144 10.93 -19.13 3.17
C ASP A 144 11.36 -18.25 1.98
N LYS A 145 11.31 -16.92 2.14
CA LYS A 145 11.83 -15.96 1.14
C LYS A 145 13.34 -16.07 0.96
N LEU A 146 14.12 -16.27 2.03
CA LEU A 146 15.56 -16.50 1.92
C LEU A 146 15.84 -17.77 1.12
N GLU A 147 15.12 -18.87 1.39
CA GLU A 147 15.27 -20.13 0.66
C GLU A 147 14.94 -19.93 -0.83
N GLN A 148 13.84 -19.25 -1.13
CA GLN A 148 13.45 -18.92 -2.51
C GLN A 148 14.51 -18.07 -3.21
N ARG A 149 15.04 -17.04 -2.52
CA ARG A 149 16.14 -16.21 -3.05
C ARG A 149 17.37 -17.05 -3.37
N THR A 150 17.76 -17.95 -2.47
CA THR A 150 18.90 -18.85 -2.66
C THR A 150 18.70 -19.74 -3.88
N LYS A 151 17.51 -20.33 -4.05
CA LYS A 151 17.16 -21.13 -5.24
C LYS A 151 17.22 -20.30 -6.53
N LEU A 152 16.66 -19.10 -6.53
CA LEU A 152 16.68 -18.20 -7.70
C LEU A 152 18.11 -17.81 -8.08
N VAL A 153 18.96 -17.48 -7.11
CA VAL A 153 20.38 -17.14 -7.36
C VAL A 153 21.14 -18.35 -7.92
N GLN A 154 20.95 -19.54 -7.34
CA GLN A 154 21.57 -20.78 -7.86
C GLN A 154 21.10 -21.12 -9.28
N GLN A 155 19.84 -20.87 -9.61
CA GLN A 155 19.32 -21.02 -10.97
C GLN A 155 19.94 -19.96 -11.90
N ALA A 156 20.07 -18.72 -11.44
CA ALA A 156 20.67 -17.63 -12.20
C ALA A 156 22.16 -17.85 -12.49
N GLU A 157 22.90 -18.48 -11.57
CA GLU A 157 24.31 -18.87 -11.77
C GLU A 157 24.48 -19.86 -12.94
N LYS A 158 23.48 -20.71 -13.17
CA LYS A 158 23.46 -21.69 -14.27
C LYS A 158 22.87 -21.15 -15.56
N ALA A 159 22.15 -20.02 -15.49
CA ALA A 159 21.53 -19.38 -16.64
C ALA A 159 22.46 -18.35 -17.30
N GLN A 160 22.08 -17.89 -18.50
CA GLN A 160 22.76 -16.81 -19.23
C GLN A 160 21.76 -15.85 -19.86
N GLY A 161 22.24 -14.66 -20.23
CA GLY A 161 21.45 -13.65 -20.93
C GLY A 161 20.15 -13.27 -20.20
N LEU A 162 19.08 -13.10 -20.97
CA LEU A 162 17.77 -12.65 -20.49
C LEU A 162 17.19 -13.53 -19.36
N GLU A 163 17.39 -14.85 -19.41
CA GLU A 163 16.85 -15.74 -18.37
C GLU A 163 17.55 -15.53 -17.03
N LYS A 164 18.88 -15.33 -17.06
CA LYS A 164 19.65 -14.96 -15.87
C LYS A 164 19.14 -13.65 -15.28
N ALA A 165 18.93 -12.64 -16.12
CA ALA A 165 18.40 -11.34 -15.67
C ALA A 165 17.01 -11.48 -15.02
N LYS A 166 16.11 -12.29 -15.59
CA LYS A 166 14.78 -12.56 -15.02
C LYS A 166 14.87 -13.26 -13.65
N LEU A 167 15.70 -14.29 -13.53
CA LEU A 167 15.88 -15.02 -12.26
C LEU A 167 16.44 -14.12 -11.16
N LEU A 168 17.44 -13.29 -11.49
CA LEU A 168 17.98 -12.28 -10.57
C LEU A 168 16.93 -11.23 -10.22
N GLY A 169 16.17 -10.74 -11.20
CA GLY A 169 15.11 -9.76 -11.00
C GLY A 169 14.01 -10.24 -10.06
N LYS A 170 13.60 -11.50 -10.17
CA LYS A 170 12.62 -12.13 -9.25
C LYS A 170 13.04 -12.10 -7.79
N THR A 171 14.34 -12.02 -7.49
CA THR A 171 14.80 -11.90 -6.09
C THR A 171 14.35 -10.59 -5.44
N CYS A 172 14.14 -9.53 -6.22
CA CYS A 172 13.62 -8.25 -5.74
C CYS A 172 12.14 -8.32 -5.34
N ASP A 173 11.40 -9.26 -5.91
CA ASP A 173 9.95 -9.40 -5.68
C ASP A 173 9.64 -10.09 -4.33
N LEU A 174 10.66 -10.63 -3.66
CA LEU A 174 10.52 -11.36 -2.40
C LEU A 174 10.29 -10.45 -1.18
N GLY A 175 10.55 -9.15 -1.30
CA GLY A 175 10.37 -8.20 -0.19
C GLY A 175 11.35 -8.40 0.97
N ILE A 176 12.54 -8.95 0.69
CA ILE A 176 13.70 -9.00 1.59
C ILE A 176 14.86 -8.25 0.93
N ALA A 177 15.90 -7.90 1.70
CA ALA A 177 17.04 -7.19 1.13
C ALA A 177 17.63 -7.95 -0.07
N THR A 178 17.95 -7.23 -1.13
CA THR A 178 18.51 -7.81 -2.35
C THR A 178 19.99 -8.14 -2.18
N PRO A 179 20.53 -9.11 -2.94
CA PRO A 179 21.96 -9.35 -2.99
C PRO A 179 22.77 -8.11 -3.38
N ASP A 180 23.99 -8.00 -2.88
CA ASP A 180 24.93 -6.96 -3.29
C ASP A 180 25.14 -6.99 -4.81
N LYS A 181 25.26 -5.81 -5.43
CA LYS A 181 25.53 -5.65 -6.87
C LYS A 181 24.50 -6.32 -7.79
N LEU A 182 23.30 -6.66 -7.29
CA LEU A 182 22.26 -7.31 -8.07
C LEU A 182 21.94 -6.54 -9.36
N LEU A 183 21.84 -5.21 -9.27
CA LEU A 183 21.55 -4.36 -10.43
C LEU A 183 22.65 -4.47 -11.50
N ASP A 184 23.92 -4.50 -11.12
CA ASP A 184 25.04 -4.64 -12.06
C ASP A 184 25.01 -6.02 -12.72
N MET A 185 24.69 -7.07 -11.96
CA MET A 185 24.55 -8.43 -12.49
C MET A 185 23.39 -8.52 -13.50
N ILE A 186 22.27 -7.85 -13.23
CA ILE A 186 21.13 -7.79 -14.15
C ILE A 186 21.53 -7.03 -15.42
N LYS A 187 22.16 -5.86 -15.30
CA LYS A 187 22.63 -5.06 -16.46
C LYS A 187 23.61 -5.84 -17.34
N GLN A 188 24.51 -6.61 -16.73
CA GLN A 188 25.44 -7.45 -17.48
C GLN A 188 24.71 -8.58 -18.24
N ALA A 189 23.66 -9.15 -17.65
CA ALA A 189 22.90 -10.24 -18.24
C ALA A 189 21.86 -9.77 -19.30
N ASP A 190 21.35 -8.56 -19.15
CA ASP A 190 20.31 -7.96 -20.01
C ASP A 190 20.62 -6.46 -20.25
N PRO A 191 21.62 -6.15 -21.10
CA PRO A 191 22.07 -4.77 -21.32
C PRO A 191 21.03 -3.88 -22.00
N ASP A 192 20.10 -4.49 -22.74
CA ASP A 192 18.99 -3.81 -23.43
C ASP A 192 17.73 -3.67 -22.55
N ASP A 193 17.77 -4.18 -21.31
CA ASP A 193 16.64 -4.23 -20.37
C ASP A 193 15.36 -4.83 -20.97
N LYS A 194 15.49 -5.92 -21.75
CA LYS A 194 14.34 -6.64 -22.32
C LYS A 194 13.45 -7.26 -21.24
N SER A 195 14.01 -7.54 -20.07
CA SER A 195 13.28 -8.02 -18.90
C SER A 195 12.53 -6.90 -18.16
N GLY A 196 12.98 -5.66 -18.27
CA GLY A 196 12.45 -4.52 -17.54
C GLY A 196 12.90 -4.37 -16.09
N TYR A 197 13.72 -5.29 -15.58
CA TYR A 197 14.20 -5.20 -14.21
C TYR A 197 15.17 -4.05 -13.98
N VAL A 198 15.96 -3.64 -14.98
CA VAL A 198 16.90 -2.52 -14.83
C VAL A 198 16.12 -1.22 -14.65
N ARG A 199 15.21 -0.87 -15.57
CA ARG A 199 14.42 0.36 -15.44
C ARG A 199 13.50 0.36 -14.23
N ARG A 200 13.00 -0.82 -13.82
CA ARG A 200 12.19 -0.98 -12.62
C ARG A 200 12.98 -0.69 -11.35
N LEU A 201 14.19 -1.24 -11.22
CA LEU A 201 15.04 -1.05 -10.04
C LEU A 201 15.70 0.32 -9.97
N GLN A 202 15.87 0.98 -11.12
CA GLN A 202 16.37 2.36 -11.20
C GLN A 202 15.26 3.42 -11.17
N PHE A 203 13.99 3.01 -11.07
CA PHE A 203 12.88 3.94 -10.98
C PHE A 203 13.06 4.86 -9.76
N SER A 204 12.86 6.16 -9.98
CA SER A 204 12.85 7.17 -8.93
C SER A 204 11.69 8.13 -9.18
N PRO A 205 10.74 8.27 -8.23
CA PRO A 205 9.64 9.22 -8.37
C PRO A 205 10.15 10.67 -8.45
N TRP A 206 11.28 10.97 -7.81
CA TRP A 206 11.92 12.30 -7.87
C TRP A 206 12.46 12.61 -9.26
N ALA A 207 13.20 11.66 -9.86
CA ALA A 207 13.71 11.81 -11.22
C ALA A 207 12.56 11.94 -12.23
N LEU A 208 11.47 11.20 -12.05
CA LEU A 208 10.26 11.37 -12.86
C LEU A 208 9.69 12.78 -12.69
N GLY A 209 9.63 13.29 -11.47
CA GLY A 209 9.18 14.66 -11.17
C GLY A 209 9.96 15.70 -11.96
N ASP A 210 11.29 15.58 -11.99
CA ASP A 210 12.15 16.46 -12.79
C ASP A 210 11.89 16.30 -14.30
N GLN A 211 11.73 15.07 -14.79
CA GLN A 211 11.46 14.79 -16.21
C GLN A 211 10.15 15.39 -16.71
N ILE A 212 9.09 15.39 -15.89
CA ILE A 212 7.79 15.92 -16.29
C ILE A 212 7.59 17.38 -15.91
N LYS A 213 8.55 18.00 -15.20
CA LYS A 213 8.40 19.33 -14.62
C LYS A 213 8.06 20.40 -15.66
N GLU A 214 8.77 20.39 -16.78
CA GLU A 214 8.63 21.39 -17.85
C GLU A 214 7.64 20.96 -18.96
N LEU A 215 7.14 19.72 -18.93
CA LEU A 215 6.13 19.26 -19.89
C LEU A 215 4.79 19.96 -19.67
N ASP A 216 4.02 20.13 -20.73
CA ASP A 216 2.62 20.52 -20.58
C ASP A 216 1.78 19.39 -19.95
N ALA A 217 0.52 19.71 -19.63
CA ALA A 217 -0.33 18.78 -18.89
C ALA A 217 -0.64 17.49 -19.67
N ASP A 218 -0.95 17.59 -20.97
CA ASP A 218 -1.35 16.44 -21.77
C ASP A 218 -0.11 15.59 -22.15
N GLU A 219 1.05 16.23 -22.37
CA GLU A 219 2.35 15.56 -22.52
C GLU A 219 2.76 14.78 -21.26
N ALA A 220 2.63 15.40 -20.09
CA ALA A 220 2.95 14.76 -18.81
C ALA A 220 2.05 13.54 -18.54
N VAL A 221 0.74 13.68 -18.79
CA VAL A 221 -0.23 12.57 -18.69
C VAL A 221 0.17 11.43 -19.64
N SER A 222 0.42 11.76 -20.90
CA SER A 222 0.78 10.76 -21.93
C SER A 222 2.10 10.06 -21.60
N ARG A 223 3.09 10.77 -21.04
CA ARG A 223 4.36 10.20 -20.59
C ARG A 223 4.14 9.21 -19.45
N VAL A 224 3.40 9.60 -18.41
CA VAL A 224 3.16 8.75 -17.23
C VAL A 224 2.30 7.53 -17.57
N ARG A 225 1.24 7.68 -18.38
CA ARG A 225 0.44 6.53 -18.83
C ARG A 225 1.28 5.51 -19.59
N ARG A 226 2.12 5.96 -20.55
CA ARG A 226 3.05 5.06 -21.25
C ARG A 226 4.02 4.33 -20.31
N MET A 227 4.48 4.98 -19.25
CA MET A 227 5.30 4.31 -18.23
C MET A 227 4.49 3.32 -17.41
N ALA A 228 3.27 3.68 -17.01
CA ALA A 228 2.40 2.82 -16.22
C ALA A 228 1.85 1.62 -17.03
N ASP A 229 1.76 1.72 -18.35
CA ASP A 229 1.39 0.61 -19.24
C ASP A 229 2.49 -0.44 -19.34
N ASP A 230 3.73 -0.10 -18.99
CA ASP A 230 4.85 -1.05 -18.99
C ASP A 230 4.64 -2.11 -17.89
N PRO A 231 4.59 -3.40 -18.23
CA PRO A 231 4.37 -4.47 -17.26
C PRO A 231 5.56 -4.67 -16.32
N ALA A 232 6.72 -4.05 -16.59
CA ALA A 232 7.87 -4.14 -15.71
C ALA A 232 7.60 -3.49 -14.35
N TYR A 233 6.88 -2.37 -14.29
CA TYR A 233 6.68 -1.65 -13.04
C TYR A 233 5.67 -2.33 -12.12
N THR A 234 5.93 -2.28 -10.82
CA THR A 234 4.99 -2.81 -9.81
C THR A 234 3.77 -1.90 -9.67
N PRO A 235 2.62 -2.40 -9.17
CA PRO A 235 1.46 -1.56 -8.87
C PRO A 235 1.82 -0.33 -8.01
N HIS A 236 2.68 -0.52 -7.00
CA HIS A 236 3.16 0.57 -6.16
C HIS A 236 3.93 1.64 -6.95
N GLN A 237 4.85 1.24 -7.82
CA GLN A 237 5.60 2.20 -8.63
C GLN A 237 4.70 2.94 -9.62
N LYS A 238 3.71 2.25 -10.21
CA LYS A 238 2.71 2.91 -11.05
C LYS A 238 1.96 3.96 -10.24
N GLN A 239 1.54 3.64 -9.02
CA GLN A 239 0.92 4.61 -8.11
C GLN A 239 1.83 5.80 -7.79
N GLU A 240 3.13 5.58 -7.56
CA GLU A 240 4.10 6.67 -7.39
C GLU A 240 4.18 7.58 -8.61
N MET A 241 4.14 7.02 -9.83
CA MET A 241 4.10 7.81 -11.07
C MET A 241 2.88 8.72 -11.13
N TYR A 242 1.69 8.19 -10.81
CA TYR A 242 0.46 8.97 -10.76
C TYR A 242 0.45 9.98 -9.62
N ALA A 243 1.04 9.67 -8.46
CA ALA A 243 1.17 10.62 -7.36
C ALA A 243 2.01 11.84 -7.77
N VAL A 244 3.13 11.60 -8.48
CA VAL A 244 3.99 12.66 -9.02
C VAL A 244 3.23 13.50 -10.06
N LEU A 245 2.54 12.85 -11.01
CA LEU A 245 1.73 13.50 -12.04
C LEU A 245 0.62 14.38 -11.45
N THR A 246 -0.25 13.79 -10.63
CA THR A 246 -1.40 14.49 -10.05
C THR A 246 -0.95 15.62 -9.14
N GLY A 247 0.18 15.45 -8.42
CA GLY A 247 0.84 16.50 -7.66
C GLY A 247 1.29 17.68 -8.52
N LYS A 248 1.91 17.43 -9.69
CA LYS A 248 2.26 18.46 -10.68
C LYS A 248 1.01 19.18 -11.19
N LEU A 249 0.04 18.43 -11.71
CA LEU A 249 -1.16 18.99 -12.34
C LEU A 249 -1.94 19.88 -11.36
N ARG A 250 -2.10 19.42 -10.12
CA ARG A 250 -2.82 20.19 -9.09
C ARG A 250 -2.11 21.49 -8.71
N ARG A 251 -0.78 21.50 -8.60
CA ARG A 251 -0.01 22.69 -8.16
C ARG A 251 0.20 23.70 -9.27
N ASN A 252 0.50 23.22 -10.48
CA ASN A 252 1.01 24.06 -11.56
C ASN A 252 -0.05 24.34 -12.63
N SER A 253 -1.22 23.71 -12.53
CA SER A 253 -2.33 23.91 -13.45
C SER A 253 -3.61 24.07 -12.62
N PRO A 254 -3.81 25.21 -11.92
CA PRO A 254 -4.99 25.43 -11.08
C PRO A 254 -6.31 25.42 -11.87
N ALA A 255 -6.24 25.60 -13.20
CA ALA A 255 -7.33 25.46 -14.15
C ALA A 255 -7.41 24.06 -14.80
N TYR A 256 -6.60 23.08 -14.36
CA TYR A 256 -6.67 21.72 -14.91
C TYR A 256 -8.03 21.12 -14.58
N ASP A 257 -8.61 20.52 -15.62
CA ASP A 257 -9.92 19.90 -15.59
C ASP A 257 -10.00 18.87 -14.44
N MET A 258 -10.88 19.14 -13.47
CA MET A 258 -11.04 18.29 -12.29
C MET A 258 -11.60 16.91 -12.62
N LYS A 259 -12.30 16.75 -13.75
CA LYS A 259 -12.71 15.43 -14.26
C LYS A 259 -11.51 14.66 -14.78
N LYS A 260 -10.61 15.31 -15.51
CA LYS A 260 -9.33 14.69 -15.91
C LYS A 260 -8.51 14.31 -14.68
N LEU A 261 -8.42 15.20 -13.67
CA LEU A 261 -7.71 14.91 -12.43
C LEU A 261 -8.34 13.76 -11.65
N ARG A 262 -9.68 13.70 -11.57
CA ARG A 262 -10.42 12.56 -10.99
C ARG A 262 -10.04 11.27 -11.68
N THR A 263 -10.07 11.24 -13.01
CA THR A 263 -9.74 10.06 -13.81
C THR A 263 -8.33 9.55 -13.47
N LEU A 264 -7.36 10.45 -13.30
CA LEU A 264 -5.99 10.08 -12.93
C LEU A 264 -5.89 9.52 -11.50
N PHE A 265 -6.67 10.03 -10.54
CA PHE A 265 -6.73 9.44 -9.20
C PHE A 265 -7.45 8.09 -9.20
N GLU A 266 -8.48 7.90 -10.04
CA GLU A 266 -9.13 6.62 -10.21
C GLU A 266 -8.15 5.59 -10.80
N GLU A 267 -7.43 5.94 -11.87
CA GLU A 267 -6.35 5.12 -12.44
C GLU A 267 -5.28 4.77 -11.40
N MET A 268 -4.84 5.74 -10.60
CA MET A 268 -3.92 5.51 -9.48
C MET A 268 -4.47 4.52 -8.45
N ARG A 269 -5.72 4.69 -8.02
CA ARG A 269 -6.37 3.82 -7.04
C ARG A 269 -6.49 2.40 -7.56
N ASP A 270 -6.86 2.23 -8.83
CA ASP A 270 -7.21 0.94 -9.41
C ASP A 270 -6.01 -0.03 -9.52
N PHE A 271 -4.77 0.46 -9.44
CA PHE A 271 -3.58 -0.41 -9.34
C PHE A 271 -3.52 -1.21 -8.04
N ASP A 272 -3.87 -0.58 -6.91
CA ASP A 272 -3.92 -1.18 -5.58
C ASP A 272 -4.76 -0.29 -4.65
N PRO A 273 -6.07 -0.57 -4.50
CA PRO A 273 -6.98 0.27 -3.72
C PRO A 273 -6.67 0.32 -2.23
N GLU A 274 -6.00 -0.70 -1.69
CA GLU A 274 -5.71 -0.84 -0.26
C GLU A 274 -4.36 -0.23 0.13
N SER A 275 -3.51 0.08 -0.86
CA SER A 275 -2.24 0.75 -0.62
C SER A 275 -2.44 2.15 -0.04
N MET A 276 -1.40 2.68 0.62
CA MET A 276 -1.36 4.08 1.07
C MET A 276 -1.72 5.05 -0.07
N TYR A 277 -1.25 4.78 -1.29
CA TYR A 277 -1.53 5.60 -2.46
C TYR A 277 -2.97 5.42 -2.96
N GLY A 278 -3.53 4.21 -2.93
CA GLY A 278 -4.93 3.96 -3.27
C GLY A 278 -5.90 4.70 -2.34
N VAL A 279 -5.65 4.62 -1.03
CA VAL A 279 -6.41 5.36 -0.01
C VAL A 279 -6.23 6.87 -0.16
N ALA A 280 -5.01 7.34 -0.42
CA ALA A 280 -4.73 8.75 -0.68
C ALA A 280 -5.46 9.25 -1.94
N ALA A 281 -5.46 8.47 -3.03
CA ALA A 281 -6.15 8.82 -4.26
C ALA A 281 -7.68 8.92 -4.06
N ALA A 282 -8.28 7.96 -3.34
CA ALA A 282 -9.70 8.03 -2.97
C ALA A 282 -10.02 9.28 -2.14
N SER A 283 -9.16 9.59 -1.16
CA SER A 283 -9.28 10.80 -0.35
C SER A 283 -9.11 12.07 -1.17
N SER A 284 -8.22 12.08 -2.16
CA SER A 284 -7.97 13.19 -3.07
C SER A 284 -9.13 13.42 -4.04
N ILE A 285 -9.78 12.36 -4.53
CA ILE A 285 -11.02 12.48 -5.32
C ILE A 285 -12.07 13.21 -4.50
N ASP A 286 -12.30 12.78 -3.26
CA ASP A 286 -13.26 13.47 -2.39
C ASP A 286 -12.83 14.90 -2.10
N ALA A 287 -11.59 15.09 -1.65
CA ALA A 287 -11.02 16.38 -1.27
C ALA A 287 -11.06 17.44 -2.37
N TRP A 288 -10.72 17.05 -3.61
CA TRP A 288 -10.37 17.99 -4.66
C TRP A 288 -11.25 17.89 -5.91
N CYS A 289 -11.83 16.72 -6.17
CA CYS A 289 -12.59 16.47 -7.39
C CYS A 289 -14.11 16.41 -7.17
N THR A 290 -14.57 16.22 -5.93
CA THR A 290 -16.01 16.26 -5.61
C THR A 290 -16.50 17.69 -5.53
N THR A 291 -17.36 18.07 -6.47
CA THR A 291 -17.90 19.44 -6.57
C THR A 291 -19.33 19.56 -6.05
N PHE A 292 -20.11 18.46 -6.08
CA PHE A 292 -21.51 18.40 -5.62
C PHE A 292 -21.87 17.04 -4.99
N SER A 293 -22.02 16.99 -3.65
CA SER A 293 -22.41 15.75 -2.93
C SER A 293 -23.23 16.04 -1.67
N LEU A 294 -23.85 15.02 -1.06
CA LEU A 294 -24.54 15.20 0.24
C LEU A 294 -23.56 15.52 1.38
N ALA A 295 -22.40 14.86 1.39
CA ALA A 295 -21.42 15.00 2.45
C ALA A 295 -20.78 16.40 2.47
N ARG A 296 -20.61 17.01 1.29
CA ARG A 296 -19.85 18.26 1.11
C ARG A 296 -20.69 19.44 0.67
N GLY A 297 -21.88 19.17 0.13
CA GLY A 297 -22.71 20.19 -0.49
C GLY A 297 -22.19 20.61 -1.85
N TRP A 298 -22.23 21.91 -2.14
CA TRP A 298 -21.72 22.48 -3.39
C TRP A 298 -20.60 23.49 -3.17
N SER A 299 -19.84 23.72 -4.22
CA SER A 299 -18.85 24.79 -4.35
C SER A 299 -18.99 25.49 -5.70
N PRO A 300 -18.31 26.62 -5.95
CA PRO A 300 -18.33 27.31 -7.25
C PRO A 300 -17.99 26.43 -8.46
N ARG A 301 -17.30 25.31 -8.24
CA ARG A 301 -16.84 24.39 -9.30
C ARG A 301 -17.98 23.60 -9.95
N ILE A 302 -19.19 23.59 -9.39
CA ILE A 302 -20.36 22.95 -10.03
C ILE A 302 -20.73 23.62 -11.37
N PHE A 303 -20.23 24.82 -11.64
CA PHE A 303 -20.52 25.57 -12.86
C PHE A 303 -19.41 25.49 -13.92
N ASP A 304 -18.39 24.65 -13.74
CA ASP A 304 -17.24 24.62 -14.66
C ASP A 304 -17.61 23.98 -16.01
N ASP A 305 -18.56 23.03 -16.02
CA ASP A 305 -18.92 22.24 -17.19
C ASP A 305 -20.07 22.79 -18.04
N GLY A 306 -20.79 23.80 -17.54
CA GLY A 306 -21.96 24.36 -18.23
C GLY A 306 -23.02 23.31 -18.55
N GLY A 307 -23.84 22.93 -17.57
CA GLY A 307 -24.91 21.95 -17.80
C GLY A 307 -25.55 21.44 -16.52
N PRO A 308 -26.41 20.41 -16.62
CA PRO A 308 -26.91 19.70 -15.46
C PRO A 308 -25.76 19.02 -14.71
N VAL A 309 -25.82 19.07 -13.38
CA VAL A 309 -24.82 18.50 -12.48
C VAL A 309 -25.45 17.36 -11.70
N GLU A 310 -24.82 16.20 -11.73
CA GLU A 310 -25.26 15.04 -10.97
C GLU A 310 -24.75 15.10 -9.53
N LEU A 311 -25.61 14.75 -8.57
CA LEU A 311 -25.24 14.61 -7.18
C LEU A 311 -24.35 13.37 -7.00
N GLU A 312 -23.12 13.59 -6.58
CA GLU A 312 -22.15 12.52 -6.40
C GLU A 312 -22.34 11.79 -5.05
N GLY A 313 -22.05 10.49 -5.06
CA GLY A 313 -22.08 9.63 -3.87
C GLY A 313 -23.46 9.04 -3.54
N SER A 314 -23.54 8.35 -2.39
CA SER A 314 -24.77 7.69 -1.95
C SER A 314 -25.80 8.70 -1.44
N HIS A 315 -27.08 8.47 -1.75
CA HIS A 315 -28.20 9.29 -1.32
C HIS A 315 -29.44 8.44 -0.97
N PRO A 316 -30.41 8.94 -0.19
CA PRO A 316 -31.53 8.15 0.35
C PRO A 316 -32.71 7.94 -0.62
N VAL A 317 -32.63 8.45 -1.84
CA VAL A 317 -33.73 8.35 -2.84
C VAL A 317 -33.65 7.00 -3.56
N LYS A 318 -34.27 5.97 -2.96
CA LYS A 318 -34.27 4.60 -3.48
C LYS A 318 -35.66 3.99 -3.57
N ASP A 319 -36.51 4.26 -2.58
CA ASP A 319 -37.82 3.62 -2.48
C ASP A 319 -38.91 4.51 -3.07
N LYS A 320 -40.10 3.92 -3.24
CA LYS A 320 -41.32 4.70 -3.43
C LYS A 320 -41.51 5.69 -2.28
N GLY A 321 -41.85 6.93 -2.60
CA GLY A 321 -42.14 7.98 -1.63
C GLY A 321 -42.03 9.39 -2.20
N THR A 322 -42.35 10.37 -1.36
CA THR A 322 -42.12 11.78 -1.67
C THR A 322 -40.84 12.22 -0.97
N TYR A 323 -39.91 12.78 -1.72
CA TYR A 323 -38.63 13.26 -1.23
C TYR A 323 -38.57 14.77 -1.35
N ILE A 324 -38.12 15.43 -0.29
CA ILE A 324 -37.86 16.86 -0.25
C ILE A 324 -36.36 17.08 -0.29
N ILE A 325 -35.92 17.85 -1.27
CA ILE A 325 -34.53 18.26 -1.48
C ILE A 325 -34.43 19.76 -1.17
N THR A 326 -33.59 20.13 -0.21
CA THR A 326 -33.41 21.53 0.19
C THR A 326 -31.96 21.97 0.01
N PHE A 327 -31.75 23.11 -0.64
CA PHE A 327 -30.44 23.74 -0.81
C PHE A 327 -30.20 24.80 0.27
N ASN A 328 -29.25 24.54 1.15
CA ASN A 328 -28.96 25.37 2.32
C ASN A 328 -27.70 26.20 2.06
N TYR A 329 -27.88 27.48 1.76
CA TYR A 329 -26.77 28.40 1.55
C TYR A 329 -25.93 28.57 2.81
N GLN A 330 -24.60 28.56 2.68
CA GLN A 330 -23.68 28.74 3.80
C GLN A 330 -22.85 30.01 3.68
N ARG A 331 -22.22 30.26 2.52
CA ARG A 331 -21.32 31.40 2.31
C ARG A 331 -21.09 31.70 0.82
N GLY A 332 -20.45 32.85 0.56
CA GLY A 332 -20.17 33.38 -0.78
C GLY A 332 -20.71 34.80 -0.98
N MET A 333 -20.41 35.38 -2.14
CA MET A 333 -20.98 36.64 -2.59
C MET A 333 -22.30 36.46 -3.36
N HIS A 334 -22.56 35.28 -3.92
CA HIS A 334 -23.68 35.03 -4.83
C HIS A 334 -24.62 33.94 -4.31
N ALA A 335 -25.91 34.08 -4.63
CA ALA A 335 -26.88 33.02 -4.39
C ALA A 335 -26.72 31.89 -5.41
N LEU A 336 -27.00 30.65 -5.00
CA LEU A 336 -27.13 29.52 -5.91
C LEU A 336 -28.51 29.58 -6.59
N GLY A 337 -28.54 29.83 -7.90
CA GLY A 337 -29.75 29.65 -8.69
C GLY A 337 -29.93 28.18 -9.06
N VAL A 338 -31.14 27.65 -8.85
CA VAL A 338 -31.50 26.28 -9.23
C VAL A 338 -32.74 26.36 -10.13
N LYS A 339 -32.73 25.67 -11.28
CA LYS A 339 -33.84 25.63 -12.25
C LYS A 339 -34.68 24.39 -12.14
N SER A 340 -34.04 23.26 -11.87
CA SER A 340 -34.72 21.99 -11.75
C SER A 340 -33.90 20.99 -10.96
N VAL A 341 -34.61 20.05 -10.34
CA VAL A 341 -34.03 18.84 -9.75
C VAL A 341 -34.80 17.65 -10.30
N ALA A 342 -34.06 16.66 -10.79
CA ALA A 342 -34.60 15.48 -11.42
C ALA A 342 -34.01 14.21 -10.79
N VAL A 343 -34.83 13.17 -10.72
CA VAL A 343 -34.43 11.82 -10.32
C VAL A 343 -34.52 10.91 -11.53
N TYR A 344 -33.45 10.16 -11.79
CA TYR A 344 -33.37 9.14 -12.82
C TYR A 344 -33.18 7.76 -12.19
N ASP A 345 -33.59 6.71 -12.91
CA ASP A 345 -33.21 5.32 -12.68
C ASP A 345 -32.39 4.85 -13.88
N GLY A 346 -31.07 4.82 -13.73
CA GLY A 346 -30.14 4.74 -14.86
C GLY A 346 -30.30 5.95 -15.78
N ASN A 347 -30.77 5.74 -17.00
CA ASN A 347 -30.99 6.81 -17.99
C ASN A 347 -32.46 7.24 -18.12
N THR A 348 -33.37 6.65 -17.33
CA THR A 348 -34.80 6.94 -17.42
C THR A 348 -35.19 7.99 -16.38
N LEU A 349 -35.79 9.10 -16.83
CA LEU A 349 -36.35 10.11 -15.93
C LEU A 349 -37.54 9.52 -15.15
N VAL A 350 -37.52 9.68 -13.83
CA VAL A 350 -38.54 9.13 -12.91
C VAL A 350 -39.42 10.23 -12.32
N ALA A 351 -38.80 11.30 -11.84
CA ALA A 351 -39.47 12.43 -11.22
C ALA A 351 -38.68 13.71 -11.49
N GLN A 352 -39.38 14.84 -11.61
CA GLN A 352 -38.75 16.14 -11.76
C GLN A 352 -39.58 17.18 -11.05
N ASP A 353 -38.90 18.12 -10.40
CA ASP A 353 -39.47 19.37 -9.95
C ASP A 353 -38.72 20.51 -10.65
N LYS A 354 -39.46 21.38 -11.32
CA LYS A 354 -38.95 22.45 -12.18
C LYS A 354 -39.57 23.77 -11.77
N HIS A 355 -38.80 24.57 -11.05
CA HIS A 355 -39.11 25.94 -10.70
C HIS A 355 -37.81 26.70 -10.46
N THR A 356 -37.81 28.02 -10.64
CA THR A 356 -36.64 28.84 -10.36
C THR A 356 -36.56 29.10 -8.85
N ALA A 357 -35.45 28.67 -8.26
CA ALA A 357 -35.13 28.88 -6.86
C ALA A 357 -33.85 29.71 -6.70
N SER A 358 -33.73 30.38 -5.56
CA SER A 358 -32.52 31.05 -5.13
C SER A 358 -32.14 30.61 -3.73
N ALA A 359 -31.00 29.95 -3.57
CA ALA A 359 -30.40 29.63 -2.29
C ALA A 359 -29.27 30.62 -1.99
N GLY A 360 -29.61 31.69 -1.28
CA GLY A 360 -28.68 32.75 -0.86
C GLY A 360 -29.06 33.31 0.51
N ARG A 361 -28.51 34.47 0.89
CA ARG A 361 -28.87 35.15 2.16
C ARG A 361 -30.39 35.43 2.26
N ASN A 362 -31.01 35.75 1.13
CA ASN A 362 -32.46 35.90 0.98
C ASN A 362 -32.98 34.72 0.14
N ALA A 363 -33.05 33.53 0.76
CA ALA A 363 -33.47 32.34 0.06
C ALA A 363 -34.94 32.44 -0.40
N LYS A 364 -35.23 31.94 -1.61
CA LYS A 364 -36.55 31.88 -2.20
C LYS A 364 -36.74 30.53 -2.88
N ASP A 365 -37.80 29.83 -2.52
CA ASP A 365 -38.23 28.56 -3.13
C ASP A 365 -37.09 27.52 -3.24
N ASN A 366 -36.15 27.48 -2.30
CA ASN A 366 -34.95 26.63 -2.33
C ASN A 366 -35.21 25.13 -2.04
N THR A 367 -36.45 24.68 -2.21
CA THR A 367 -36.90 23.34 -1.83
C THR A 367 -37.66 22.69 -2.98
N TYR A 368 -37.26 21.46 -3.32
CA TYR A 368 -37.78 20.69 -4.44
C TYR A 368 -38.45 19.40 -3.95
N THR A 369 -39.61 19.07 -4.52
CA THR A 369 -40.43 17.92 -4.13
C THR A 369 -40.47 16.88 -5.24
N LEU A 370 -39.90 15.71 -4.99
CA LEU A 370 -39.78 14.61 -5.95
C LEU A 370 -40.66 13.44 -5.52
N LYS A 371 -41.66 13.11 -6.35
CA LYS A 371 -42.56 11.98 -6.12
C LYS A 371 -42.05 10.75 -6.87
N VAL A 372 -41.39 9.84 -6.15
CA VAL A 372 -40.86 8.59 -6.69
C VAL A 372 -41.94 7.52 -6.65
N PRO A 373 -42.47 7.05 -7.80
CA PRO A 373 -43.66 6.19 -7.83
C PRO A 373 -43.38 4.71 -7.51
N LYS A 374 -42.12 4.29 -7.63
CA LYS A 374 -41.66 2.90 -7.47
C LYS A 374 -40.22 2.85 -6.95
N PRO A 375 -39.79 1.76 -6.31
CA PRO A 375 -38.38 1.56 -5.98
C PRO A 375 -37.48 1.62 -7.21
N LEU A 376 -36.29 2.18 -7.04
CA LEU A 376 -35.30 2.44 -8.09
C LEU A 376 -34.12 1.47 -7.96
N LYS A 377 -33.54 1.07 -9.09
CA LYS A 377 -32.38 0.17 -9.09
C LYS A 377 -31.07 0.94 -9.07
N ASN A 378 -30.97 1.95 -9.92
CA ASN A 378 -29.78 2.77 -10.15
C ASN A 378 -30.16 4.26 -10.04
N PRO A 379 -30.55 4.72 -8.84
CA PRO A 379 -31.05 6.09 -8.67
C PRO A 379 -29.93 7.11 -8.91
N ARG A 380 -30.28 8.22 -9.56
CA ARG A 380 -29.39 9.37 -9.80
C ARG A 380 -30.17 10.66 -9.59
N ILE A 381 -29.56 11.66 -8.98
CA ILE A 381 -30.15 13.00 -8.83
C ILE A 381 -29.37 13.97 -9.71
N VAL A 382 -30.05 14.67 -10.60
CA VAL A 382 -29.45 15.63 -11.52
C VAL A 382 -30.11 16.99 -11.31
N CYS A 383 -29.28 18.02 -11.14
CA CYS A 383 -29.70 19.38 -10.87
C CYS A 383 -29.31 20.29 -12.04
N GLU A 384 -30.23 21.14 -12.49
CA GLU A 384 -29.91 22.22 -13.42
C GLU A 384 -29.79 23.52 -12.64
N PHE A 385 -28.67 24.23 -12.83
CA PHE A 385 -28.41 25.48 -12.11
C PHE A 385 -28.56 26.71 -13.01
N GLU A 386 -28.85 27.85 -12.38
CA GLU A 386 -28.89 29.17 -13.02
C GLU A 386 -27.84 30.09 -12.42
N GLN A 387 -26.99 30.66 -13.26
CA GLN A 387 -25.90 31.56 -12.87
C GLN A 387 -26.22 32.98 -13.32
N ASN A 388 -26.99 33.71 -12.50
CA ASN A 388 -27.27 35.13 -12.70
C ASN A 388 -26.53 35.93 -11.62
N GLY A 389 -25.28 36.34 -11.89
CA GLY A 389 -24.56 37.29 -11.04
C GLY A 389 -23.17 36.87 -10.56
N GLY A 390 -22.79 35.59 -10.63
CA GLY A 390 -21.44 35.12 -10.31
C GLY A 390 -21.36 33.75 -9.63
N LYS A 391 -20.18 33.11 -9.69
CA LYS A 391 -19.97 31.71 -9.27
C LYS A 391 -19.65 31.52 -7.79
N ASP A 392 -19.33 32.58 -7.06
CA ASP A 392 -18.91 32.49 -5.65
C ASP A 392 -20.09 32.17 -4.70
N THR A 393 -20.42 30.88 -4.59
CA THR A 393 -21.48 30.33 -3.75
C THR A 393 -21.08 28.98 -3.18
N TYR A 394 -21.41 28.75 -1.91
CA TYR A 394 -21.18 27.49 -1.18
C TYR A 394 -22.38 27.19 -0.30
N GLY A 395 -22.66 25.91 -0.10
CA GLY A 395 -23.69 25.47 0.81
C GLY A 395 -23.84 23.97 0.85
N SER A 396 -24.88 23.48 1.53
CA SER A 396 -25.16 22.06 1.71
C SER A 396 -26.53 21.65 1.22
N LEU A 397 -26.66 20.39 0.84
CA LEU A 397 -27.92 19.78 0.43
C LEU A 397 -28.46 18.91 1.57
N SER A 398 -29.78 18.92 1.78
CA SER A 398 -30.46 17.92 2.60
C SER A 398 -31.57 17.23 1.81
N ILE A 399 -31.75 15.92 2.07
CA ILE A 399 -32.80 15.12 1.45
C ILE A 399 -33.58 14.42 2.56
N LYS A 400 -34.89 14.65 2.60
CA LYS A 400 -35.81 14.03 3.56
C LYS A 400 -36.90 13.27 2.82
N LYS A 401 -37.17 12.03 3.25
CA LYS A 401 -38.36 11.30 2.84
C LYS A 401 -39.52 11.76 3.73
N GLN A 402 -40.66 12.10 3.13
CA GLN A 402 -41.90 12.40 3.85
C GLN A 402 -42.66 11.13 4.23
#